data_AF-A0A8S2WLI7-F1
#
_entry.id   AF-A0A8S2WLI7-F1
#
_cell.length_a   1.000
_cell.length_b   1.000
_cell.length_c   1.000
_cell.angle_alpha   90.00
_cell.angle_beta   90.00
_cell.angle_gamma   90.00
#
_symmetry.space_group_name_H-M   'P 1'
#
loop_
_entity.id
_entity.type
_entity.pdbx_description
1 polymer ?
#
loop_
_entity_poly.entity_id
_entity_poly.type
_entity_poly.pdbx_seq_one_letter_code
_entity_poly.pdbx_strand_id
1 'polypeptide(L)' 'MPQDAGNYYCLAENSYGRVQSRTARVQFIKLDKEFPIFPISTSASLGERIRLRCEPPPGSPT' A
#
# COMPACT_ATOMS: atom_id res chain seq x y z
N MET A 1 -3.45 11.62 11.32
CA MET A 1 -4.45 12.69 11.18
C MET A 1 -4.70 12.84 9.68
N PRO A 2 -5.85 12.38 9.14
CA PRO A 2 -6.08 12.26 7.69
C PRO A 2 -5.93 13.56 6.89
N GLN A 3 -5.85 14.71 7.58
CA GLN A 3 -5.78 16.03 6.97
C GLN A 3 -4.54 16.29 6.11
N ASP A 4 -3.44 15.54 6.28
CA ASP A 4 -2.23 15.73 5.47
C ASP A 4 -2.28 14.92 4.16
N ALA A 5 -3.36 14.17 3.92
CA ALA A 5 -3.57 13.52 2.63
C ALA A 5 -3.97 14.55 1.59
N GLY A 6 -3.27 14.56 0.46
CA GLY A 6 -3.54 15.55 -0.58
C GLY A 6 -2.49 15.55 -1.67
N ASN A 7 -2.73 16.42 -2.64
CA ASN A 7 -1.78 16.71 -3.69
C ASN A 7 -1.04 18.00 -3.33
N TYR A 8 0.29 17.92 -3.27
CA TYR A 8 1.16 19.02 -2.90
C TYR A 8 2.09 19.36 -4.04
N TYR A 9 2.49 20.62 -4.13
CA TYR A 9 3.53 21.08 -5.03
C TYR A 9 4.32 22.20 -4.35
N CYS A 10 5.56 22.38 -4.79
CA CYS A 10 6.40 23.47 -4.35
C CYS A 10 6.31 24.63 -5.34
N LEU A 11 6.24 25.86 -4.84
CA LEU A 11 6.34 27.08 -5.62
C LEU A 11 7.64 27.80 -5.23
N ALA A 12 8.57 27.93 -6.17
CA ALA A 12 9.78 28.71 -6.01
C ALA A 12 9.58 30.10 -6.63
N GLU A 13 9.86 31.16 -5.87
CA GLU A 13 9.65 32.56 -6.29
C GLU A 13 10.90 33.40 -6.04
N ASN A 14 11.25 34.25 -7.00
CA ASN A 14 12.25 35.31 -6.85
C ASN A 14 11.81 36.57 -7.62
N SER A 15 12.64 37.61 -7.64
CA SER A 15 12.35 38.88 -8.34
C SER A 15 12.14 38.75 -9.85
N TYR A 16 12.50 37.62 -10.46
CA TYR A 16 12.39 37.36 -11.90
C TYR A 16 11.20 36.48 -12.27
N GLY A 17 10.49 35.89 -11.30
CA GLY A 17 9.28 35.10 -11.55
C GLY A 17 9.06 33.94 -10.59
N ARG A 18 8.18 33.02 -11.00
CA ARG A 18 7.74 31.84 -10.23
C ARG A 18 7.85 30.57 -11.05
N VAL A 19 8.29 29.47 -10.44
CA VAL A 19 8.32 28.14 -11.04
C VAL A 19 7.67 27.13 -10.10
N GLN A 20 6.81 26.27 -10.66
CA GLN A 20 6.11 25.22 -9.92
C GLN A 20 6.77 23.86 -10.13
N SER A 21 6.87 23.05 -9.06
CA SER A 21 7.31 21.65 -9.17
C SER A 21 6.24 20.75 -9.79
N ARG A 22 6.62 19.49 -10.03
CA ARG A 22 5.63 18.41 -10.24
C ARG A 22 4.78 18.25 -8.97
N THR A 23 3.53 17.84 -9.15
CA THR A 23 2.62 17.52 -8.06
C THR A 23 2.98 16.16 -7.44
N ALA A 24 3.10 16.12 -6.12
CA ALA A 24 3.30 14.93 -5.31
C ALA A 24 2.00 14.57 -4.57
N ARG A 25 1.67 13.27 -4.51
CA ARG A 25 0.49 12.78 -3.78
C ARG A 25 0.90 12.19 -2.44
N VAL A 26 0.39 12.77 -1.36
CA VAL A 26 0.52 12.25 -0.01
C VAL A 26 -0.73 11.45 0.33
N GLN A 27 -0.55 10.22 0.79
CA GLN A 27 -1.64 9.34 1.18
C GLN A 27 -1.27 8.56 2.43
N PHE A 28 -2.26 8.29 3.27
CA PHE A 28 -2.10 7.39 4.41
C PHE A 28 -2.30 5.95 3.96
N ILE A 29 -1.33 5.11 4.30
CA ILE A 29 -1.37 3.68 4.06
C ILE A 29 -2.12 3.04 5.22
N LYS A 30 -3.01 2.10 4.90
CA LYS A 30 -3.70 1.27 5.88
C LYS A 30 -3.43 -0.19 5.54
N LEU A 31 -3.29 -0.99 6.57
CA LEU A 31 -3.21 -2.44 6.47
C LEU A 31 -3.99 -3.01 7.63
N ASP A 32 -4.99 -3.82 7.33
CA ASP A 32 -5.77 -4.51 8.35
C ASP A 32 -4.90 -5.59 9.01
N LYS A 33 -5.26 -5.98 10.24
CA LYS A 33 -4.46 -6.94 11.01
C LYS A 33 -4.85 -8.39 10.77
N GLU A 34 -6.12 -8.61 10.44
CA GLU A 34 -6.70 -9.94 10.33
C GLU A 34 -6.53 -10.45 8.90
N PHE A 35 -5.94 -11.64 8.75
CA PHE A 35 -5.93 -12.28 7.44
C PHE A 35 -7.27 -13.00 7.24
N PRO A 36 -7.92 -12.80 6.10
CA PRO A 36 -9.13 -13.53 5.79
C PRO A 36 -8.88 -15.03 5.58
N ILE A 37 -7.71 -15.40 5.02
CA ILE A 37 -7.32 -16.81 4.85
C ILE A 37 -5.88 -17.01 5.29
N PHE A 38 -5.69 -17.91 6.26
CA PHE A 38 -4.38 -18.39 6.68
C PHE A 38 -4.12 -19.80 6.14
N PRO A 39 -2.86 -20.16 5.85
CA PRO A 39 -2.51 -21.52 5.46
C PRO A 39 -2.75 -22.49 6.62
N ILE A 40 -3.36 -23.63 6.32
CA ILE A 40 -3.67 -24.67 7.31
C ILE A 40 -2.66 -25.81 7.17
N SER A 41 -2.06 -26.22 8.27
CA SER A 41 -1.16 -27.38 8.31
C SER A 41 -1.83 -28.61 7.71
N THR A 42 -1.20 -29.17 6.67
CA THR A 42 -1.75 -30.28 5.88
C THR A 42 -0.66 -31.34 5.68
N SER A 43 -0.97 -32.59 6.00
CA SER A 43 -0.09 -33.73 5.72
C SER A 43 -0.18 -34.13 4.24
N ALA A 44 0.94 -34.54 3.65
CA ALA A 44 0.99 -35.00 2.26
C ALA A 44 1.72 -36.35 2.17
N SER A 45 1.34 -37.16 1.19
CA SER A 45 1.99 -38.44 0.88
C SER A 45 3.09 -38.28 -0.17
N LEU A 46 3.99 -39.26 -0.27
CA LEU A 46 5.04 -39.24 -1.29
C LEU A 46 4.43 -39.24 -2.69
N GLY A 47 4.83 -38.26 -3.51
CA GLY A 47 4.30 -38.05 -4.87
C GLY A 47 3.01 -37.24 -4.94
N GLU A 48 2.41 -36.89 -3.81
CA GLU A 48 1.21 -36.06 -3.74
C GLU A 48 1.56 -34.57 -3.89
N ARG A 49 0.74 -33.83 -4.65
CA ARG A 49 0.83 -32.38 -4.76
C ARG A 49 -0.27 -31.72 -3.94
N ILE A 50 0.13 -30.95 -2.93
CA ILE A 50 -0.80 -30.15 -2.13
C ILE A 50 -0.69 -28.65 -2.47
N ARG A 51 -1.75 -27.90 -2.18
CA ARG A 51 -1.79 -26.44 -2.29
C ARG A 51 -2.33 -25.83 -1.00
N LEU A 52 -1.49 -25.04 -0.36
CA LEU A 52 -1.89 -24.21 0.78
C LEU A 52 -2.41 -22.86 0.25
N ARG A 53 -3.54 -22.41 0.76
CA ARG A 53 -4.11 -21.10 0.40
C ARG A 53 -3.83 -20.08 1.49
N CYS A 54 -3.64 -18.84 1.09
CA CYS A 54 -3.47 -17.69 1.96
C CYS A 54 -4.01 -16.46 1.22
N GLU A 55 -4.61 -15.53 1.95
CA GLU A 55 -5.05 -14.24 1.45
C GLU A 55 -4.57 -13.14 2.41
N PRO A 56 -3.90 -12.09 1.93
CA PRO A 56 -3.41 -11.02 2.80
C PRO A 56 -4.57 -10.19 3.38
N PRO A 57 -4.36 -9.49 4.50
CA PRO A 57 -5.31 -8.51 4.98
C PRO A 57 -5.52 -7.40 3.94
N PRO A 58 -6.73 -6.82 3.85
CA PRO A 58 -6.98 -5.66 3.01
C PRO A 58 -6.03 -4.50 3.34
N GLY A 59 -5.50 -3.86 2.31
CA GLY A 59 -4.56 -2.75 2.45
C GLY A 59 -4.70 -1.68 1.36
N SER A 60 -4.03 -0.55 1.57
CA SER A 60 -3.87 0.52 0.57
C SER A 60 -2.41 0.97 0.56
N PRO A 61 -1.66 0.85 -0.56
CA PRO A 61 -2.14 0.33 -1.84
C PRO A 61 -2.51 -1.15 -1.75
N THR A 62 -3.48 -1.57 -2.59
CA THR A 62 -3.84 -2.97 -2.80
C THR A 62 -2.73 -3.74 -3.50
#